data_AF-A0A7W6RFL7-F1
#
_entry.id   AF-A0A7W6RFL7-F1
#
_cell.length_a   1.000
_cell.length_b   1.000
_cell.length_c   1.000
_cell.angle_alpha   90.00
_cell.angle_beta   90.00
_cell.angle_gamma   90.00
#
_symmetry.space_group_name_H-M   'P 1'
#
loop_
_entity.id
_entity.type
_entity.pdbx_description
1 polymer ?
#
loop_
_entity_poly.entity_id
_entity_poly.type
_entity_poly.pdbx_seq_one_letter_code
_entity_poly.pdbx_strand_id
1 'polypeptide(L)'
;MSDYDWVDLESEWEFYEWDEAKSQSNLRKHGLSFETAAAIFKGPVIVREDDRWDYGEQRFIALGMVQGRCLTVVFTPRSGDVCRIISAWKAGAHDRARYTEILERTHPPP
;
A
#
# COMPACT_ATOMS: atom_id res chain seq x y z
N MET A 1 -24.30 1.01 -0.80
CA MET A 1 -23.00 0.58 -1.32
C MET A 1 -22.24 1.86 -1.63
N SER A 2 -21.37 2.29 -0.73
CA SER A 2 -20.40 3.33 -1.04
C SER A 2 -19.13 2.58 -1.44
N ASP A 3 -18.83 2.70 -2.73
CA ASP A 3 -17.54 2.38 -3.32
C ASP A 3 -16.48 3.26 -2.66
N TYR A 4 -15.84 2.77 -1.59
CA TYR A 4 -14.70 3.45 -0.99
C TYR A 4 -13.58 3.51 -2.04
N ASP A 5 -13.47 4.68 -2.68
CA ASP A 5 -12.76 4.99 -3.92
C ASP A 5 -11.33 4.45 -3.95
N TRP A 6 -11.19 3.22 -4.46
CA TRP A 6 -9.89 2.70 -4.85
C TRP A 6 -9.54 3.31 -6.20
N VAL A 7 -8.52 4.14 -6.20
CA VAL A 7 -7.96 4.73 -7.42
C VAL A 7 -6.70 3.97 -7.80
N ASP A 8 -6.50 3.81 -9.10
CA ASP A 8 -5.21 3.37 -9.62
C ASP A 8 -4.21 4.51 -9.43
N LEU A 9 -3.07 4.19 -8.84
CA LEU A 9 -2.03 5.16 -8.57
C LEU A 9 -0.75 4.70 -9.28
N GLU A 10 -0.49 5.29 -10.44
CA GLU A 10 0.84 5.26 -11.04
C GLU A 10 1.72 6.26 -10.29
N SER A 11 2.34 5.83 -9.19
CA SER A 11 3.26 6.69 -8.45
C SER A 11 4.47 5.92 -7.97
N GLU A 12 5.62 6.35 -8.50
CA GLU A 12 6.92 6.06 -7.94
C GLU A 12 7.29 7.21 -7.00
N TRP A 13 7.59 6.91 -5.75
CA TRP A 13 8.12 7.88 -4.79
C TRP A 13 9.64 7.95 -4.90
N GLU A 14 10.21 9.15 -4.84
CA GLU A 14 11.67 9.35 -4.89
C GLU A 14 12.33 8.83 -3.61
N PHE A 15 11.65 9.00 -2.46
CA PHE A 15 12.17 8.59 -1.16
C PHE A 15 11.14 7.80 -0.35
N TYR A 16 11.65 6.89 0.46
CA TYR A 16 10.85 6.17 1.45
C TYR A 16 11.43 6.39 2.83
N GLU A 17 10.55 6.64 3.79
CA GLU A 17 10.91 6.76 5.19
C GLU A 17 10.04 5.87 6.06
N TRP A 18 10.58 5.46 7.20
CA TRP A 18 9.85 4.78 8.25
C TRP A 18 10.59 4.84 9.57
N ASP A 19 9.89 4.54 10.66
CA ASP A 19 10.52 4.27 11.94
C ASP A 19 11.10 2.84 11.92
N GLU A 20 12.40 2.70 12.17
CA GLU A 20 13.07 1.41 12.08
C GLU A 20 12.59 0.42 13.16
N ALA A 21 12.27 0.89 14.36
CA ALA A 21 11.68 0.03 15.39
C ALA A 21 10.29 -0.48 14.97
N LYS A 22 9.51 0.33 14.24
CA LYS A 22 8.26 -0.12 13.61
C LYS A 22 8.50 -1.14 12.51
N SER A 23 9.48 -0.93 11.64
CA SER A 23 9.83 -1.91 10.59
C SER A 23 10.21 -3.26 11.20
N GLN A 24 11.06 -3.26 12.23
CA GLN A 24 11.45 -4.48 12.95
C GLN A 24 10.26 -5.15 13.65
N SER A 25 9.39 -4.38 14.28
CA SER A 25 8.16 -4.91 14.88
C SER A 25 7.23 -5.51 13.82
N ASN A 26 7.12 -4.87 12.66
CA ASN A 26 6.30 -5.35 11.55
C ASN A 26 6.87 -6.64 10.96
N LEU A 27 8.20 -6.73 10.80
CA LEU A 27 8.88 -7.94 10.36
C LEU A 27 8.62 -9.10 11.32
N ARG A 28 8.72 -8.88 12.64
CA ARG A 28 8.44 -9.92 13.64
C ARG A 28 6.98 -10.38 13.61
N LYS A 29 6.04 -9.46 13.42
CA LYS A 29 4.59 -9.74 13.49
C LYS A 29 4.04 -10.32 12.19
N HIS A 30 4.52 -9.84 11.04
CA HIS A 30 3.95 -10.10 9.72
C HIS A 30 4.93 -10.76 8.74
N GLY A 31 6.19 -10.95 9.12
CA GLY A 31 7.22 -11.53 8.25
C GLY A 31 7.62 -10.62 7.08
N LEU A 32 7.39 -9.31 7.21
CA LEU A 32 7.56 -8.32 6.14
C LEU A 32 8.24 -7.05 6.68
N SER A 33 9.39 -6.68 6.13
CA SER A 33 10.02 -5.38 6.39
C SER A 33 9.38 -4.29 5.54
N PHE A 34 9.48 -3.03 5.98
CA PHE A 34 8.97 -1.90 5.19
C PHE A 34 9.77 -1.66 3.91
N GLU A 35 11.07 -1.96 3.90
CA GLU A 35 11.88 -1.95 2.69
C GLU A 35 11.32 -2.90 1.62
N THR A 36 10.96 -4.14 1.99
CA THR A 36 10.34 -5.08 1.05
C THR A 36 8.94 -4.61 0.65
N ALA A 37 8.16 -4.07 1.60
CA ALA A 37 6.82 -3.57 1.34
C ALA A 37 6.81 -2.39 0.35
N ALA A 38 7.81 -1.50 0.40
CA ALA A 38 7.94 -0.35 -0.50
C ALA A 38 8.01 -0.77 -1.98
N ALA A 39 8.46 -2.00 -2.26
CA ALA A 39 8.53 -2.51 -3.63
C ALA A 39 7.16 -2.62 -4.33
N ILE A 40 6.03 -2.54 -3.61
CA ILE A 40 4.71 -2.50 -4.26
C ILE A 40 4.58 -1.31 -5.22
N PHE A 41 5.20 -0.17 -4.88
CA PHE A 41 5.07 1.09 -5.63
C PHE A 41 5.89 1.11 -6.92
N LYS A 42 6.68 0.06 -7.19
CA LYS A 42 7.40 -0.13 -8.47
C LYS A 42 6.53 -0.79 -9.55
N GLY A 43 5.27 -1.08 -9.23
CA GLY A 43 4.31 -1.65 -10.15
C GLY A 43 2.91 -1.08 -9.88
N PRO A 44 1.89 -1.60 -10.57
CA PRO A 44 0.52 -1.13 -10.41
C PRO A 44 0.04 -1.30 -8.97
N VAL A 45 -0.45 -0.20 -8.38
CA VAL A 45 -1.05 -0.19 -7.05
C VAL A 45 -2.41 0.47 -7.10
N ILE A 46 -3.34 -0.06 -6.32
CA ILE A 46 -4.59 0.65 -6.03
C ILE A 46 -4.51 1.24 -4.64
N VAL A 47 -5.04 2.43 -4.48
CA VAL A 47 -4.96 3.20 -3.23
C VAL A 47 -6.34 3.69 -2.86
N ARG A 48 -6.64 3.68 -1.57
CA ARG A 48 -7.77 4.42 -1.00
C ARG A 48 -7.34 5.14 0.26
N GLU A 49 -8.11 6.15 0.64
CA GLU A 49 -7.96 6.81 1.92
C GLU A 49 -8.33 5.87 3.09
N ASP A 50 -7.59 5.99 4.20
CA ASP A 50 -7.87 5.32 5.46
C ASP A 50 -8.56 6.27 6.44
N ASP A 51 -9.85 6.46 6.22
CA ASP A 51 -10.73 7.37 6.97
C ASP A 51 -11.40 6.70 8.18
N ARG A 52 -10.92 5.51 8.59
CA ARG A 52 -11.51 4.75 9.70
C ARG A 52 -11.41 5.48 11.04
N TRP A 53 -10.41 6.35 11.19
CA TRP A 53 -10.12 7.10 12.41
C TRP A 53 -9.48 8.44 12.08
N ASP A 54 -9.63 9.43 12.97
CA ASP A 54 -8.81 10.64 12.93
C ASP A 54 -7.44 10.35 13.55
N TYR A 55 -6.44 10.20 12.67
CA TYR A 55 -5.07 9.91 13.05
C TYR A 55 -4.21 11.16 13.27
N GLY A 56 -4.76 12.37 13.08
CA GLY A 56 -4.02 13.62 13.05
C GLY A 56 -3.14 13.81 11.81
N GLU A 57 -3.19 12.88 10.85
CA GLU A 57 -2.53 12.94 9.54
C GLU A 57 -3.36 12.12 8.53
N GLN A 58 -3.29 12.49 7.26
CA GLN A 58 -3.95 11.73 6.20
C GLN A 58 -3.20 10.41 5.98
N ARG A 59 -3.93 9.31 5.90
CA ARG A 59 -3.36 7.98 5.68
C ARG A 59 -4.05 7.30 4.52
N PHE A 60 -3.29 6.47 3.83
CA PHE A 60 -3.74 5.74 2.68
C PHE A 60 -3.41 4.26 2.84
N ILE A 61 -4.25 3.42 2.26
CA ILE A 61 -4.02 1.99 2.13
C ILE A 61 -3.74 1.70 0.66
N ALA A 62 -2.55 1.20 0.37
CA ALA A 62 -2.17 0.68 -0.94
C ALA A 62 -2.26 -0.85 -0.97
N LEU A 63 -2.72 -1.39 -2.10
CA LEU A 63 -2.61 -2.80 -2.45
C LEU A 63 -1.76 -2.94 -3.71
N GLY A 64 -0.77 -3.82 -3.66
CA GLY A 64 0.13 -4.06 -4.79
C GLY A 64 0.85 -5.39 -4.71
N MET A 65 1.56 -5.75 -5.78
CA MET A 65 2.22 -7.05 -5.93
C MET A 65 3.73 -6.95 -5.77
N VAL A 66 4.28 -7.83 -4.93
CA VAL A 66 5.72 -8.06 -4.83
C VAL A 66 5.97 -9.55 -4.91
N GLN A 67 6.76 -10.00 -5.89
CA GLN A 67 7.17 -11.41 -6.05
C GLN A 67 6.00 -12.41 -5.97
N GLY A 68 4.89 -12.12 -6.67
CA GLY A 68 3.71 -12.99 -6.69
C GLY A 68 2.85 -12.94 -5.40
N ARG A 69 3.12 -12.00 -4.48
CA ARG A 69 2.33 -11.79 -3.26
C ARG A 69 1.69 -10.41 -3.29
N CYS A 70 0.38 -10.37 -3.08
CA CYS A 70 -0.33 -9.13 -2.86
C CYS A 70 -0.14 -8.69 -1.41
N LEU A 71 0.31 -7.45 -1.23
CA LEU A 71 0.58 -6.84 0.06
C LEU A 71 -0.35 -5.65 0.27
N THR A 72 -0.65 -5.39 1.53
CA THR A 72 -1.31 -4.19 2.00
C THR A 72 -0.28 -3.31 2.70
N VAL A 73 -0.21 -2.04 2.30
CA VAL A 73 0.70 -1.06 2.88
C VAL A 73 -0.10 0.16 3.32
N VAL A 74 0.07 0.55 4.58
CA VAL A 74 -0.46 1.81 5.11
C VAL A 74 0.64 2.84 5.06
N PHE A 75 0.38 3.97 4.44
CA PHE A 75 1.37 5.02 4.24
C PHE A 75 0.76 6.42 4.32
N THR A 76 1.62 7.42 4.46
CA THR A 76 1.29 8.84 4.28
C THR A 76 2.30 9.49 3.35
N PRO A 77 1.86 10.22 2.31
CA PRO A 77 2.72 11.15 1.61
C PRO A 77 3.27 12.22 2.57
N ARG A 78 4.51 12.63 2.34
CA ARG A 78 5.18 13.76 2.99
C ARG A 78 5.62 14.76 1.92
N SER A 79 6.09 15.93 2.35
CA SER A 79 6.62 16.95 1.44
C SER A 79 7.82 16.41 0.63
N GLY A 80 7.88 16.72 -0.67
CA GLY A 80 9.03 16.41 -1.52
C GLY A 80 9.13 14.94 -1.93
N ASP A 81 8.02 14.36 -2.41
CA ASP A 81 7.95 12.99 -2.97
C ASP A 81 8.47 11.88 -2.04
N VAL A 82 8.27 12.09 -0.73
CA VAL A 82 8.60 11.12 0.33
C VAL A 82 7.35 10.31 0.71
N CYS A 83 7.43 8.99 0.62
CA CYS A 83 6.42 8.07 1.15
C CYS A 83 6.83 7.55 2.52
N ARG A 84 6.06 7.90 3.56
CA ARG A 84 6.24 7.34 4.89
C ARG A 84 5.41 6.08 5.07
N ILE A 85 6.07 4.93 5.22
CA ILE A 85 5.40 3.66 5.51
C ILE A 85 5.12 3.54 7.02
N ILE A 86 3.89 3.17 7.34
CA ILE A 86 3.38 3.09 8.72
C ILE A 86 3.17 1.63 9.15
N SER A 87 2.65 0.79 8.26
CA SER A 87 2.37 -0.63 8.53
C SER A 87 2.30 -1.40 7.22
N ALA A 88 2.60 -2.71 7.24
CA ALA A 88 2.49 -3.55 6.05
C ALA A 88 2.21 -5.01 6.39
N TRP A 89 1.38 -5.70 5.61
CA TRP A 89 1.10 -7.12 5.79
C TRP A 89 0.65 -7.77 4.47
N LYS A 90 0.53 -9.09 4.47
CA LYS A 90 -0.03 -9.83 3.32
C LYS A 90 -1.53 -9.53 3.19
N ALA A 91 -1.97 -9.13 1.99
CA ALA A 91 -3.37 -8.81 1.74
C ALA A 91 -4.30 -10.02 1.98
N GLY A 92 -5.49 -9.73 2.53
CA GLY A 92 -6.54 -10.73 2.74
C GLY A 92 -7.13 -11.26 1.42
N ALA A 93 -8.00 -12.26 1.47
CA ALA A 93 -8.68 -12.76 0.27
C ALA A 93 -9.54 -11.68 -0.41
N HIS A 94 -10.26 -10.88 0.38
CA HIS A 94 -11.11 -9.82 -0.13
C HIS A 94 -10.30 -8.70 -0.81
N ASP A 95 -9.25 -8.21 -0.16
CA ASP A 95 -8.38 -7.17 -0.71
C ASP A 95 -7.69 -7.63 -2.00
N ARG A 96 -7.26 -8.90 -2.07
CA ARG A 96 -6.69 -9.48 -3.28
C ARG A 96 -7.67 -9.51 -4.45
N ALA A 97 -8.90 -9.93 -4.19
CA ALA A 97 -9.94 -9.95 -5.21
C ALA A 97 -10.21 -8.54 -5.75
N ARG A 98 -10.31 -7.54 -4.85
CA ARG A 98 -10.45 -6.12 -5.22
C ARG A 98 -9.29 -5.62 -6.08
N TYR A 99 -8.05 -5.92 -5.69
CA TYR A 99 -6.87 -5.55 -6.47
C TYR A 99 -6.93 -6.11 -7.89
N THR A 100 -7.22 -7.41 -8.03
CA THR A 100 -7.35 -8.04 -9.35
C THR A 100 -8.48 -7.43 -10.18
N GLU A 101 -9.67 -7.26 -9.60
CA GLU A 101 -10.82 -6.67 -10.30
C GLU A 101 -10.53 -5.26 -10.83
N ILE A 102 -9.90 -4.42 -10.01
CA ILE A 102 -9.59 -3.04 -10.42
C ILE A 102 -8.49 -3.03 -11.47
N LEU A 103 -7.44 -3.83 -11.31
CA LEU A 103 -6.38 -3.95 -12.31
C LEU A 103 -6.91 -4.44 -13.66
N GLU A 104 -7.78 -5.45 -13.69
CA GLU A 104 -8.37 -5.93 -14.94
C GLU A 104 -9.17 -4.83 -15.66
N ARG A 105 -9.74 -3.89 -14.90
CA ARG A 105 -10.49 -2.75 -15.43
C ARG A 105 -9.62 -1.59 -15.88
N THR A 106 -8.55 -1.28 -15.16
CA THR A 106 -7.70 -0.10 -15.42
C THR A 106 -6.49 -0.42 -16.29
N HIS A 107 -6.02 -1.66 -16.25
CA HIS A 107 -4.89 -2.19 -17.00
C HIS A 107 -5.25 -3.57 -17.59
N PRO A 108 -6.14 -3.62 -18.60
CA PRO A 108 -6.53 -4.88 -19.21
C PRO A 108 -5.29 -5.59 -19.78
N PRO A 109 -5.15 -6.92 -19.59
CA PRO A 109 -4.09 -7.67 -20.24
C PRO A 109 -4.18 -7.50 -21.76
N PRO A 110 -3.03 -7.49 -22.48
CA PRO A 110 -2.99 -7.33 -23.93
C PRO A 110 -3.76 -8.42 -24.70
#